data_AF-A0A943YGA3-F1
#
_entry.id   AF-A0A943YGA3-F1
#
_cell.length_a   1.000
_cell.length_b   1.000
_cell.length_c   1.000
_cell.angle_alpha   90.00
_cell.angle_beta   90.00
_cell.angle_gamma   90.00
#
_symmetry.space_group_name_H-M   'P 1'
#
loop_
_entity.id
_entity.type
_entity.pdbx_description
1 polymer ?
#
loop_
_entity_poly.entity_id
_entity_poly.type
_entity_poly.pdbx_seq_one_letter_code
_entity_poly.pdbx_strand_id
1 'polypeptide(L)'
;MSEENKGYDFTGLSADEDFDSFLESIRRDLGEAPSPRAASRPRPAAPVEPAEPEPEPVEPEPAEPEPEPEPRPVRKPRSTRPAESVQQPEPKRERSAAPKRRDAEPRPAAKAAPARERSARPEPQQPQKSARRSAPDIKWGPPPEEKKGRRSAPDEPPRRSGFARALILYTVVLVVAAVAVMAVLWKYLEAYEFTRPENVMSQFEQMADEQYWETAITSSFAVTPSEFETKSQLEDELCLSLLRDGKMTYVKDEVYTDAAPVYLVSVNGVELCRVYMSPQAGGEAGFGLQYMSINKVELLADFIAPKARSITITAPVGATVTVNGIAVSESYLSDAAPDTSYLPELEQNATDLLCCYEIANIYGTVEIAGTAANGDTLVAEKSDENGAVFALPEGELSYTIYAPAGATVSVNGVELDENYKKTGEDTTLSLFEGLENYGAAPEMEAWEVGGLHQTPEITAADESGTALSAPYLQDGVYVFQPAADEELAASQQQYAETFYNLYAAFEANRDDKLDTNYYNILPYMYGGTPLGTRLASEYSSRQPSGGVAAGSYDSVEVTGFVPYGDNLYTCTVLLYNDDELAGSCAVAFIKASGKWYAAATVEYAVE
;
A
#
# COMPACT_ATOMS: atom_id res chain seq x y z
N MET A 1 62.29 61.53 -30.65
CA MET A 1 61.31 62.34 -29.89
C MET A 1 60.05 61.52 -29.71
N SER A 2 59.36 61.78 -28.60
CA SER A 2 58.01 61.35 -28.20
C SER A 2 57.95 60.31 -27.07
N GLU A 3 57.11 60.66 -26.10
CA GLU A 3 57.09 60.32 -24.68
C GLU A 3 56.50 58.95 -24.32
N GLU A 4 56.71 58.60 -23.04
CA GLU A 4 56.27 57.42 -22.30
C GLU A 4 54.75 57.17 -22.35
N ASN A 5 54.37 55.90 -22.50
CA ASN A 5 53.05 55.38 -22.13
C ASN A 5 53.28 54.10 -21.31
N LYS A 6 53.03 54.13 -19.99
CA LYS A 6 53.07 52.96 -19.10
C LYS A 6 51.65 52.44 -18.91
N GLY A 7 51.32 51.37 -19.61
CA GLY A 7 50.23 50.45 -19.24
C GLY A 7 50.74 49.49 -18.15
N TYR A 8 49.93 49.28 -17.11
CA TYR A 8 50.18 48.27 -16.09
C TYR A 8 49.62 46.92 -16.54
N ASP A 9 50.47 45.90 -16.39
CA ASP A 9 50.29 44.51 -16.78
C ASP A 9 49.72 43.70 -15.60
N PHE A 10 48.74 42.85 -15.90
CA PHE A 10 48.11 41.89 -14.97
C PHE A 10 48.76 40.52 -15.18
N THR A 11 49.78 40.18 -14.39
CA THR A 11 50.27 38.80 -14.28
C THR A 11 50.79 38.55 -12.85
N GLY A 12 50.14 37.61 -12.14
CA GLY A 12 50.63 37.11 -10.84
C GLY A 12 49.55 36.81 -9.81
N LEU A 13 48.57 35.96 -10.12
CA LEU A 13 47.67 35.33 -9.15
C LEU A 13 47.65 33.83 -9.43
N SER A 14 48.34 33.04 -8.62
CA SER A 14 48.18 31.58 -8.54
C SER A 14 47.26 31.30 -7.36
N ALA A 15 46.08 30.73 -7.63
CA ALA A 15 45.00 30.48 -6.68
C ALA A 15 45.08 29.10 -5.98
N ASP A 16 46.20 28.38 -6.13
CA ASP A 16 46.29 26.98 -5.71
C ASP A 16 47.01 26.79 -4.36
N GLU A 17 47.77 27.77 -3.87
CA GLU A 17 48.54 27.62 -2.61
C GLU A 17 47.72 27.94 -1.35
N ASP A 18 46.71 28.82 -1.43
CA ASP A 18 45.88 29.18 -0.27
C ASP A 18 44.84 28.11 0.06
N PHE A 19 44.34 27.36 -0.93
CA PHE A 19 43.30 26.35 -0.74
C PHE A 19 43.85 25.06 -0.10
N ASP A 20 45.05 24.62 -0.50
CA ASP A 20 45.71 23.48 0.13
C ASP A 20 46.11 23.76 1.59
N SER A 21 46.47 25.01 1.90
CA SER A 21 46.77 25.43 3.30
C SER A 21 45.53 25.44 4.19
N PHE A 22 44.37 25.76 3.61
CA PHE A 22 43.07 25.72 4.29
C PHE A 22 42.62 24.27 4.54
N LEU A 23 42.82 23.37 3.58
CA LEU A 23 42.53 21.94 3.74
C LEU A 23 43.50 21.24 4.72
N GLU A 24 44.78 21.64 4.77
CA GLU A 24 45.73 21.16 5.79
C GLU A 24 45.39 21.66 7.20
N SER A 25 44.87 22.90 7.32
CA SER A 25 44.38 23.44 8.59
C SER A 25 43.20 22.62 9.13
N ILE A 26 42.28 22.21 8.24
CA ILE A 26 41.12 21.39 8.59
C ILE A 26 41.54 19.97 9.00
N ARG A 27 42.48 19.32 8.28
CA ARG A 27 43.00 17.99 8.67
C ARG A 27 43.73 18.00 10.00
N ARG A 28 44.47 19.08 10.30
CA ARG A 28 45.21 19.23 11.55
C ARG A 28 44.29 19.41 12.77
N ASP A 29 43.16 20.10 12.60
CA ASP A 29 42.17 20.28 13.68
C ASP A 29 41.28 19.03 13.91
N LEU A 30 41.25 18.09 12.95
CA LEU A 30 40.56 16.80 13.06
C LEU A 30 41.41 15.67 13.67
N GLY A 31 42.70 15.90 13.97
CA GLY A 31 43.55 14.95 14.69
C GLY A 31 43.98 13.70 13.90
N GLU A 32 43.97 13.75 12.57
CA GLU A 32 44.36 12.64 11.70
C GLU A 32 45.87 12.67 11.38
N ALA A 33 46.55 11.51 11.43
CA ALA A 33 47.98 11.42 11.19
C ALA A 33 48.35 11.67 9.70
N PRO A 34 49.49 12.31 9.38
CA PRO A 34 49.86 12.62 8.01
C PRO A 34 50.15 11.34 7.19
N SER A 35 49.53 11.23 6.02
CA SER A 35 49.78 10.12 5.10
C SER A 35 51.15 10.26 4.41
N PRO A 36 51.96 9.18 4.31
CA PRO A 36 53.27 9.25 3.70
C PRO A 36 53.22 9.42 2.17
N ARG A 37 54.19 10.20 1.68
CA ARG A 37 54.48 10.48 0.26
C ARG A 37 54.51 9.23 -0.62
N ALA A 38 53.98 9.39 -1.83
CA ALA A 38 53.86 8.39 -2.90
C ALA A 38 55.11 7.53 -3.16
N ALA A 39 54.90 6.21 -3.19
CA ALA A 39 55.81 5.24 -3.79
C ALA A 39 55.14 4.55 -4.99
N SER A 40 55.72 4.77 -6.17
CA SER A 40 55.84 3.89 -7.35
C SER A 40 54.72 2.89 -7.73
N ARG A 41 54.23 3.09 -8.96
CA ARG A 41 53.45 2.18 -9.83
C ARG A 41 53.80 0.69 -9.72
N PRO A 42 52.80 -0.17 -9.98
CA PRO A 42 52.96 -1.29 -10.89
C PRO A 42 51.98 -1.22 -12.07
N ARG A 43 52.39 -1.80 -13.19
CA ARG A 43 51.61 -2.04 -14.42
C ARG A 43 51.93 -3.49 -14.84
N PRO A 44 51.18 -4.09 -15.77
CA PRO A 44 49.87 -4.72 -15.66
C PRO A 44 49.97 -6.28 -15.69
N ALA A 45 48.82 -6.94 -15.60
CA ALA A 45 48.62 -8.39 -15.59
C ALA A 45 49.21 -9.15 -16.81
N ALA A 46 49.53 -10.43 -16.57
CA ALA A 46 49.66 -11.46 -17.60
C ALA A 46 48.56 -12.53 -17.40
N PRO A 47 48.10 -13.20 -18.47
CA PRO A 47 46.87 -13.99 -18.49
C PRO A 47 47.12 -15.46 -18.10
N VAL A 48 46.15 -16.08 -17.43
CA VAL A 48 46.10 -17.54 -17.24
C VAL A 48 44.80 -18.04 -17.87
N GLU A 49 44.95 -18.96 -18.81
CA GLU A 49 43.91 -19.70 -19.52
C GLU A 49 43.19 -20.73 -18.62
N PRO A 50 42.02 -21.25 -19.04
CA PRO A 50 41.01 -21.83 -18.16
C PRO A 50 41.30 -23.29 -17.77
N ALA A 51 40.99 -23.64 -16.53
CA ALA A 51 40.91 -25.02 -16.08
C ALA A 51 39.48 -25.56 -16.29
N GLU A 52 39.41 -26.74 -16.88
CA GLU A 52 38.23 -27.57 -17.15
C GLU A 52 37.49 -28.01 -15.87
N PRO A 53 36.22 -28.46 -15.99
CA PRO A 53 35.28 -28.59 -14.87
C PRO A 53 35.46 -29.89 -14.09
N GLU A 54 35.38 -29.81 -12.76
CA GLU A 54 35.22 -30.97 -11.87
C GLU A 54 33.78 -31.02 -11.29
N PRO A 55 33.32 -32.23 -10.90
CA PRO A 55 31.95 -32.69 -11.12
C PRO A 55 30.94 -32.32 -10.03
N GLU A 56 29.65 -32.41 -10.41
CA GLU A 56 28.45 -32.18 -9.61
C GLU A 56 28.44 -32.93 -8.26
N PRO A 57 27.98 -32.29 -7.17
CA PRO A 57 27.76 -32.94 -5.90
C PRO A 57 26.47 -33.78 -5.94
N VAL A 58 26.63 -35.05 -5.55
CA VAL A 58 25.61 -36.08 -5.39
C VAL A 58 24.60 -35.69 -4.30
N GLU A 59 23.30 -35.80 -4.62
CA GLU A 59 22.17 -35.68 -3.69
C GLU A 59 22.22 -36.78 -2.60
N PRO A 60 21.97 -36.45 -1.32
CA PRO A 60 21.77 -37.47 -0.29
C PRO A 60 20.32 -37.99 -0.29
N GLU A 61 20.17 -39.33 -0.29
CA GLU A 61 18.91 -40.06 -0.08
C GLU A 61 18.21 -39.65 1.24
N PRO A 62 16.86 -39.65 1.29
CA PRO A 62 16.11 -39.23 2.47
C PRO A 62 16.14 -40.30 3.58
N ALA A 63 16.33 -39.82 4.82
CA ALA A 63 16.29 -40.62 6.03
C ALA A 63 14.86 -41.07 6.38
N GLU A 64 14.71 -42.34 6.79
CA GLU A 64 13.48 -42.92 7.33
C GLU A 64 13.05 -42.21 8.64
N PRO A 65 11.76 -41.95 8.87
CA PRO A 65 11.29 -41.29 10.10
C PRO A 65 11.20 -42.27 11.28
N GLU A 66 11.76 -41.86 12.43
CA GLU A 66 11.59 -42.52 13.74
C GLU A 66 10.14 -42.38 14.26
N PRO A 67 9.61 -43.37 15.00
CA PRO A 67 8.22 -43.37 15.46
C PRO A 67 7.96 -42.44 16.67
N GLU A 68 6.85 -41.69 16.60
CA GLU A 68 6.34 -40.81 17.66
C GLU A 68 5.91 -41.58 18.93
N PRO A 69 6.08 -40.98 20.14
CA PRO A 69 5.64 -41.59 21.40
C PRO A 69 4.16 -41.32 21.73
N GLU A 70 3.46 -42.38 22.18
CA GLU A 70 2.05 -42.40 22.59
C GLU A 70 1.65 -41.36 23.67
N PRO A 71 0.42 -40.81 23.63
CA PRO A 71 -0.05 -39.82 24.60
C PRO A 71 -0.51 -40.45 25.94
N ARG A 72 -0.08 -39.87 27.06
CA ARG A 72 -0.55 -40.19 28.42
C ARG A 72 -1.85 -39.43 28.78
N PRO A 73 -2.72 -40.01 29.63
CA PRO A 73 -4.11 -39.54 29.80
C PRO A 73 -4.26 -38.30 30.70
N VAL A 74 -5.17 -37.42 30.30
CA VAL A 74 -5.59 -36.18 30.98
C VAL A 74 -6.47 -36.49 32.20
N ARG A 75 -6.11 -35.90 33.36
CA ARG A 75 -6.92 -35.91 34.59
C ARG A 75 -7.88 -34.72 34.62
N LYS A 76 -9.18 -34.99 34.77
CA LYS A 76 -10.24 -34.01 35.08
C LYS A 76 -10.09 -33.43 36.51
N PRO A 77 -10.51 -32.17 36.73
CA PRO A 77 -11.15 -31.80 37.99
C PRO A 77 -12.53 -31.14 37.81
N ARG A 78 -13.55 -31.90 38.19
CA ARG A 78 -14.68 -31.60 39.09
C ARG A 78 -15.18 -30.15 39.28
N SER A 79 -16.39 -29.93 38.75
CA SER A 79 -17.59 -29.28 39.32
C SER A 79 -17.49 -28.60 40.71
N THR A 80 -17.89 -27.32 40.76
CA THR A 80 -18.66 -26.72 41.87
C THR A 80 -19.76 -25.81 41.32
N ARG A 81 -20.93 -25.83 41.96
CA ARG A 81 -22.19 -25.13 41.66
C ARG A 81 -22.41 -24.00 42.73
N PRO A 82 -23.53 -23.22 42.74
CA PRO A 82 -23.58 -21.78 42.55
C PRO A 82 -23.96 -20.96 43.82
N ALA A 83 -23.84 -19.63 43.76
CA ALA A 83 -24.52 -18.68 44.66
C ALA A 83 -24.69 -17.33 43.91
N GLU A 84 -25.89 -16.94 43.50
CA GLU A 84 -26.87 -16.06 44.19
C GLU A 84 -26.55 -14.54 44.16
N SER A 85 -27.35 -13.83 43.36
CA SER A 85 -27.92 -12.47 43.45
C SER A 85 -27.32 -11.38 44.36
N VAL A 86 -27.23 -10.14 43.81
CA VAL A 86 -27.64 -8.81 44.35
C VAL A 86 -27.22 -7.74 43.30
N GLN A 87 -28.12 -7.17 42.50
CA GLN A 87 -28.91 -5.92 42.69
C GLN A 87 -28.21 -4.63 42.17
N GLN A 88 -28.87 -3.94 41.22
CA GLN A 88 -28.54 -2.62 40.66
C GLN A 88 -28.52 -1.50 41.73
N PRO A 89 -27.93 -0.33 41.41
CA PRO A 89 -28.81 0.82 41.12
C PRO A 89 -28.35 1.75 39.99
N GLU A 90 -29.35 2.39 39.38
CA GLU A 90 -29.33 3.43 38.35
C GLU A 90 -28.91 4.84 38.84
N PRO A 91 -28.74 5.84 37.92
CA PRO A 91 -27.78 6.94 38.05
C PRO A 91 -28.37 8.29 38.52
N LYS A 92 -27.50 9.24 38.90
CA LYS A 92 -27.86 10.65 39.12
C LYS A 92 -27.01 11.63 38.29
N ARG A 93 -27.76 12.54 37.65
CA ARG A 93 -27.44 13.76 36.88
C ARG A 93 -26.46 14.74 37.53
N GLU A 94 -25.75 15.49 36.67
CA GLU A 94 -25.66 16.98 36.59
C GLU A 94 -24.92 17.35 35.27
N ARG A 95 -25.54 17.92 34.21
CA ARG A 95 -25.71 19.36 33.86
C ARG A 95 -24.45 20.21 34.11
N SER A 96 -23.81 20.95 33.19
CA SER A 96 -24.31 21.89 32.16
C SER A 96 -23.13 22.31 31.24
N ALA A 97 -23.25 22.30 29.91
CA ALA A 97 -23.57 23.44 29.02
C ALA A 97 -22.37 24.07 28.29
N ALA A 98 -22.33 23.83 26.96
CA ALA A 98 -21.63 24.63 25.94
C ALA A 98 -22.66 25.04 24.86
N PRO A 99 -22.60 26.24 24.26
CA PRO A 99 -23.58 26.63 23.25
C PRO A 99 -23.12 26.35 21.81
N LYS A 100 -24.02 25.75 21.03
CA LYS A 100 -23.99 25.60 19.56
C LYS A 100 -24.33 26.92 18.84
N ARG A 101 -23.79 27.12 17.63
CA ARG A 101 -24.43 27.91 16.56
C ARG A 101 -24.66 27.02 15.33
N ARG A 102 -25.80 27.29 14.67
CA ARG A 102 -26.50 26.48 13.66
C ARG A 102 -26.08 26.81 12.22
N ASP A 103 -26.21 25.82 11.36
CA ASP A 103 -26.29 25.90 9.89
C ASP A 103 -27.59 26.55 9.39
N ALA A 104 -27.50 27.18 8.21
CA ALA A 104 -28.61 27.36 7.25
C ALA A 104 -28.08 27.75 5.85
N GLU A 105 -28.49 26.99 4.83
CA GLU A 105 -28.43 27.27 3.37
C GLU A 105 -29.89 27.28 2.82
N PRO A 106 -30.25 27.53 1.53
CA PRO A 106 -29.52 28.05 0.34
C PRO A 106 -30.28 29.05 -0.62
N ARG A 107 -29.53 29.68 -1.58
CA ARG A 107 -29.82 30.13 -3.00
C ARG A 107 -30.96 31.18 -3.33
N PRO A 108 -31.06 31.82 -4.55
CA PRO A 108 -30.35 31.64 -5.85
C PRO A 108 -29.92 32.91 -6.69
N ALA A 109 -29.05 32.65 -7.69
CA ALA A 109 -28.85 33.17 -9.08
C ALA A 109 -29.18 34.63 -9.55
N ALA A 110 -28.23 35.27 -10.30
CA ALA A 110 -28.41 35.74 -11.70
C ALA A 110 -27.16 36.41 -12.35
N LYS A 111 -26.66 35.79 -13.42
CA LYS A 111 -26.20 36.29 -14.75
C LYS A 111 -25.63 37.73 -14.93
N ALA A 112 -24.43 37.84 -15.51
CA ALA A 112 -24.17 38.20 -16.93
C ALA A 112 -22.72 38.71 -17.20
N ALA A 113 -22.02 38.05 -18.12
CA ALA A 113 -20.87 38.57 -18.90
C ALA A 113 -21.42 39.31 -20.18
N PRO A 114 -20.66 39.90 -21.16
CA PRO A 114 -19.21 39.73 -21.47
C PRO A 114 -18.44 40.97 -22.07
N ALA A 115 -17.17 40.71 -22.47
CA ALA A 115 -16.31 41.37 -23.50
C ALA A 115 -15.76 42.79 -23.21
N ARG A 116 -14.55 43.22 -23.64
CA ARG A 116 -13.62 42.79 -24.70
C ARG A 116 -12.25 43.48 -24.49
N GLU A 117 -11.20 42.73 -24.82
CA GLU A 117 -9.94 43.15 -25.48
C GLU A 117 -8.97 44.23 -24.92
N ARG A 118 -7.71 43.78 -24.89
CA ARG A 118 -6.46 44.44 -25.33
C ARG A 118 -5.71 45.44 -24.42
N SER A 119 -4.63 44.89 -23.85
CA SER A 119 -3.22 45.31 -24.01
C SER A 119 -2.71 46.67 -23.46
N ALA A 120 -1.63 46.52 -22.69
CA ALA A 120 -0.42 47.36 -22.57
C ALA A 120 -0.45 48.63 -21.69
N ARG A 121 0.28 48.52 -20.56
CA ARG A 121 1.22 49.47 -19.87
C ARG A 121 1.19 50.95 -20.31
N PRO A 122 1.15 51.95 -19.39
CA PRO A 122 2.40 52.43 -18.75
C PRO A 122 2.33 52.99 -17.30
N GLU A 123 3.54 53.27 -16.81
CA GLU A 123 3.98 53.81 -15.50
C GLU A 123 3.22 55.04 -14.94
N PRO A 124 3.26 55.25 -13.61
CA PRO A 124 2.66 56.41 -12.95
C PRO A 124 3.63 57.59 -12.77
N GLN A 125 3.17 58.80 -13.11
CA GLN A 125 3.74 60.09 -12.72
C GLN A 125 2.95 60.74 -11.56
N GLN A 126 3.70 61.18 -10.56
CA GLN A 126 3.52 62.26 -9.56
C GLN A 126 2.11 62.79 -9.16
N PRO A 127 1.83 62.97 -7.86
CA PRO A 127 0.64 63.67 -7.38
C PRO A 127 0.87 65.19 -7.17
N GLN A 128 -0.11 65.99 -7.60
CA GLN A 128 -0.25 67.41 -7.21
C GLN A 128 -1.52 67.63 -6.35
N LYS A 129 -1.29 68.35 -5.24
CA LYS A 129 -2.12 69.40 -4.61
C LYS A 129 -3.44 69.01 -3.91
N SER A 130 -3.43 69.18 -2.59
CA SER A 130 -4.60 69.57 -1.79
C SER A 130 -4.49 71.06 -1.40
N ALA A 131 -5.63 71.77 -1.38
CA ALA A 131 -5.71 73.22 -1.19
C ALA A 131 -6.69 73.62 -0.06
N ARG A 132 -6.15 74.43 0.87
CA ARG A 132 -6.68 75.66 1.53
C ARG A 132 -8.05 75.70 2.23
N ARG A 133 -8.06 76.27 3.45
CA ARG A 133 -8.45 77.66 3.89
C ARG A 133 -8.41 77.69 5.44
N SER A 134 -8.15 78.76 6.21
CA SER A 134 -8.29 80.22 6.04
C SER A 134 -7.52 80.98 7.15
N ALA A 135 -7.10 82.22 6.87
CA ALA A 135 -6.52 83.20 7.79
C ALA A 135 -7.51 84.36 8.07
N PRO A 136 -7.26 85.26 9.04
CA PRO A 136 -7.80 86.62 9.01
C PRO A 136 -6.75 87.68 8.63
N ASP A 137 -7.27 88.72 7.97
CA ASP A 137 -6.61 89.84 7.29
C ASP A 137 -5.96 90.89 8.21
N ILE A 138 -4.85 91.49 7.74
CA ILE A 138 -4.57 92.93 7.91
C ILE A 138 -4.07 93.51 6.57
N LYS A 139 -4.79 94.54 6.10
CA LYS A 139 -4.62 95.32 4.87
C LYS A 139 -3.42 96.29 4.90
N TRP A 140 -2.83 96.54 3.73
CA TRP A 140 -2.50 97.90 3.25
C TRP A 140 -2.55 97.91 1.71
N GLY A 141 -3.43 98.74 1.13
CA GLY A 141 -3.51 99.05 -0.30
C GLY A 141 -2.39 99.95 -0.87
N PRO A 142 -2.48 100.33 -2.16
CA PRO A 142 -1.46 101.11 -2.84
C PRO A 142 -1.68 102.63 -2.65
N PRO A 143 -0.62 103.45 -2.51
CA PRO A 143 -0.73 104.89 -2.73
C PRO A 143 -0.59 105.24 -4.22
N PRO A 144 -1.16 106.38 -4.65
CA PRO A 144 -1.35 106.75 -6.04
C PRO A 144 -0.11 107.35 -6.69
N GLU A 145 -0.08 107.25 -8.02
CA GLU A 145 0.70 108.15 -8.88
C GLU A 145 0.26 109.60 -8.65
N GLU A 146 1.20 110.53 -8.49
CA GLU A 146 1.35 111.65 -9.42
C GLU A 146 2.46 112.65 -9.02
N LYS A 147 3.12 113.14 -10.08
CA LYS A 147 3.72 114.47 -10.28
C LYS A 147 5.14 114.77 -9.75
N LYS A 148 6.07 114.60 -10.71
CA LYS A 148 7.06 115.59 -11.20
C LYS A 148 7.51 116.69 -10.23
N GLY A 149 8.81 116.70 -9.91
CA GLY A 149 9.44 117.87 -9.31
C GLY A 149 10.94 117.78 -8.99
N ARG A 150 11.78 117.81 -10.03
CA ARG A 150 13.07 118.56 -10.07
C ARG A 150 14.29 118.08 -9.22
N ARG A 151 15.24 117.48 -9.96
CA ARG A 151 16.73 117.61 -9.91
C ARG A 151 17.48 117.30 -8.60
N SER A 152 18.36 116.29 -8.62
CA SER A 152 19.83 116.39 -8.42
C SER A 152 20.52 115.00 -8.57
N ALA A 153 21.49 114.90 -9.50
CA ALA A 153 22.63 113.96 -9.70
C ALA A 153 22.47 112.41 -9.56
N PRO A 154 23.22 111.60 -10.36
CA PRO A 154 23.16 110.13 -10.34
C PRO A 154 24.20 109.52 -9.40
N ASP A 155 23.81 108.56 -8.55
CA ASP A 155 24.72 107.70 -7.79
C ASP A 155 24.59 106.22 -8.22
N GLU A 156 25.75 105.56 -8.27
CA GLU A 156 26.10 104.23 -8.77
C GLU A 156 25.32 103.03 -8.16
N PRO A 157 25.31 101.85 -8.82
CA PRO A 157 24.59 100.66 -8.34
C PRO A 157 25.14 100.11 -7.00
N PRO A 158 24.27 99.60 -6.10
CA PRO A 158 24.64 99.28 -4.73
C PRO A 158 25.61 98.09 -4.67
N ARG A 159 26.77 98.34 -4.10
CA ARG A 159 27.79 97.35 -3.77
C ARG A 159 27.21 96.33 -2.78
N ARG A 160 27.20 95.03 -3.14
CA ARG A 160 26.92 93.93 -2.20
C ARG A 160 27.84 94.08 -0.98
N SER A 161 27.25 94.31 0.19
CA SER A 161 27.96 94.54 1.44
C SER A 161 28.84 93.34 1.79
N GLY A 162 30.02 93.59 2.39
CA GLY A 162 31.00 92.55 2.74
C GLY A 162 30.44 91.42 3.61
N PHE A 163 29.31 91.66 4.31
CA PHE A 163 28.59 90.68 5.10
C PHE A 163 27.95 89.56 4.27
N ALA A 164 27.34 89.88 3.12
CA ALA A 164 26.73 88.87 2.26
C ALA A 164 27.78 87.95 1.60
N ARG A 165 28.96 88.50 1.27
CA ARG A 165 30.09 87.72 0.75
C ARG A 165 30.70 86.82 1.82
N ALA A 166 30.83 87.30 3.05
CA ALA A 166 31.30 86.50 4.19
C ALA A 166 30.32 85.38 4.56
N LEU A 167 29.00 85.64 4.49
CA LEU A 167 27.98 84.64 4.78
C LEU A 167 27.91 83.57 3.68
N ILE A 168 28.06 83.95 2.41
CA ILE A 168 28.19 82.98 1.30
C ILE A 168 29.44 82.12 1.48
N LEU A 169 30.59 82.72 1.82
CA LEU A 169 31.83 81.98 2.09
C LEU A 169 31.66 81.00 3.27
N TYR A 170 31.05 81.45 4.36
CA TYR A 170 30.72 80.61 5.52
C TYR A 170 29.79 79.45 5.15
N THR A 171 28.73 79.70 4.36
CA THR A 171 27.84 78.64 3.89
C THR A 171 28.54 77.65 2.97
N VAL A 172 29.46 78.10 2.11
CA VAL A 172 30.26 77.21 1.25
C VAL A 172 31.19 76.34 2.11
N VAL A 173 31.86 76.90 3.12
CA VAL A 173 32.69 76.14 4.05
C VAL A 173 31.86 75.13 4.85
N LEU A 174 30.65 75.50 5.30
CA LEU A 174 29.75 74.60 6.01
C LEU A 174 29.25 73.46 5.10
N VAL A 175 28.93 73.76 3.84
CA VAL A 175 28.59 72.74 2.83
C VAL A 175 29.76 71.80 2.57
N VAL A 176 30.99 72.31 2.44
CA VAL A 176 32.18 71.47 2.27
C VAL A 176 32.41 70.58 3.50
N ALA A 177 32.24 71.12 4.71
CA ALA A 177 32.31 70.33 5.93
C ALA A 177 31.20 69.27 6.01
N ALA A 178 29.98 69.60 5.60
CA ALA A 178 28.86 68.65 5.54
C ALA A 178 29.10 67.55 4.50
N VAL A 179 29.69 67.88 3.34
CA VAL A 179 30.09 66.90 2.32
C VAL A 179 31.21 65.99 2.85
N ALA A 180 32.21 66.54 3.56
CA ALA A 180 33.26 65.74 4.18
C ALA A 180 32.71 64.80 5.26
N VAL A 181 31.79 65.28 6.10
CA VAL A 181 31.09 64.46 7.11
C VAL A 181 30.26 63.37 6.42
N MET A 182 29.54 63.68 5.34
CA MET A 182 28.81 62.68 4.55
C MET A 182 29.74 61.65 3.92
N ALA A 183 30.91 62.05 3.42
CA ALA A 183 31.89 61.11 2.84
C ALA A 183 32.46 60.15 3.91
N VAL A 184 32.78 60.65 5.10
CA VAL A 184 33.21 59.81 6.23
C VAL A 184 32.08 58.90 6.70
N LEU A 185 30.85 59.42 6.81
CA LEU A 185 29.67 58.63 7.16
C LEU A 185 29.43 57.51 6.13
N TRP A 186 29.60 57.80 4.84
CA TRP A 186 29.45 56.79 3.79
C TRP A 186 30.52 55.71 3.90
N LYS A 187 31.77 56.07 4.15
CA LYS A 187 32.85 55.11 4.39
C LYS A 187 32.63 54.27 5.65
N TYR A 188 32.06 54.86 6.70
CA TYR A 188 31.65 54.13 7.89
C TYR A 188 30.48 53.17 7.61
N LEU A 189 29.45 53.61 6.89
CA LEU A 189 28.32 52.76 6.49
C LEU A 189 28.77 51.59 5.61
N GLU A 190 29.67 51.85 4.66
CA GLU A 190 30.29 50.82 3.81
C GLU A 190 31.04 49.80 4.68
N ALA A 191 31.96 50.24 5.54
CA ALA A 191 32.67 49.34 6.46
C ALA A 191 31.71 48.57 7.38
N TYR A 192 30.68 49.23 7.90
CA TYR A 192 29.67 48.63 8.76
C TYR A 192 28.86 47.55 8.05
N GLU A 193 28.36 47.80 6.83
CA GLU A 193 27.67 46.82 6.00
C GLU A 193 28.58 45.63 5.65
N PHE A 194 29.87 45.87 5.39
CA PHE A 194 30.82 44.79 5.11
C PHE A 194 31.10 43.88 6.32
N THR A 195 31.08 44.43 7.54
CA THR A 195 31.29 43.66 8.78
C THR A 195 30.05 42.93 9.29
N ARG A 196 28.90 43.08 8.62
CA ARG A 196 27.66 42.44 9.03
C ARG A 196 27.66 40.95 8.71
N PRO A 197 27.17 40.09 9.62
CA PRO A 197 27.07 38.65 9.38
C PRO A 197 26.23 38.30 8.13
N GLU A 198 25.22 39.11 7.82
CA GLU A 198 24.36 38.92 6.64
C GLU A 198 25.13 38.97 5.31
N ASN A 199 26.21 39.78 5.24
CA ASN A 199 27.05 39.86 4.04
C ASN A 199 27.84 38.56 3.81
N VAL A 200 28.36 37.97 4.88
CA VAL A 200 29.07 36.68 4.80
C VAL A 200 28.10 35.54 4.48
N MET A 201 26.86 35.57 4.98
CA MET A 201 25.83 34.60 4.57
C MET A 201 25.48 34.72 3.08
N SER A 202 25.43 35.94 2.53
CA SER A 202 25.25 36.13 1.09
C SER A 202 26.43 35.61 0.27
N GLN A 203 27.65 35.66 0.79
CA GLN A 203 28.83 35.06 0.15
C GLN A 203 28.82 33.54 0.27
N PHE A 204 28.40 32.99 1.42
CA PHE A 204 28.22 31.56 1.63
C PHE A 204 27.24 30.98 0.61
N GLU A 205 26.10 31.62 0.38
CA GLU A 205 25.12 31.20 -0.64
C GLU A 205 25.71 31.16 -2.06
N GLN A 206 26.70 32.01 -2.36
CA GLN A 206 27.38 32.04 -3.67
C GLN A 206 28.52 31.01 -3.78
N MET A 207 29.17 30.69 -2.66
CA MET A 207 30.33 29.78 -2.62
C MET A 207 29.94 28.33 -2.35
N ALA A 208 28.80 28.07 -1.71
CA ALA A 208 28.28 26.74 -1.43
C ALA A 208 27.61 26.16 -2.68
N ASP A 209 28.43 25.92 -3.70
CA ASP A 209 28.03 25.30 -4.96
C ASP A 209 27.74 23.79 -4.81
N GLU A 210 27.32 23.16 -5.90
CA GLU A 210 26.97 21.74 -5.92
C GLU A 210 28.12 20.85 -5.44
N GLN A 211 29.35 21.17 -5.83
CA GLN A 211 30.54 20.39 -5.50
C GLN A 211 30.88 20.47 -4.00
N TYR A 212 30.68 21.64 -3.38
CA TYR A 212 30.80 21.80 -1.93
C TYR A 212 29.84 20.87 -1.19
N TRP A 213 28.56 20.85 -1.59
CA TRP A 213 27.55 20.04 -0.92
C TRP A 213 27.72 18.55 -1.15
N GLU A 214 28.08 18.13 -2.37
CA GLU A 214 28.40 16.74 -2.66
C GLU A 214 29.51 16.23 -1.73
N THR A 215 30.60 16.99 -1.60
CA THR A 215 31.70 16.63 -0.69
C THR A 215 31.27 16.58 0.78
N ALA A 216 30.50 17.58 1.23
CA ALA A 216 30.03 17.68 2.61
C ALA A 216 29.05 16.55 2.98
N ILE A 217 28.13 16.21 2.08
CA ILE A 217 27.13 15.16 2.27
C ILE A 217 27.78 13.79 2.21
N THR A 218 28.55 13.46 1.16
CA THR A 218 29.15 12.12 1.02
C THR A 218 30.07 11.76 2.19
N SER A 219 30.75 12.75 2.79
CA SER A 219 31.60 12.53 3.97
C SER A 219 30.83 12.38 5.29
N SER A 220 29.62 12.95 5.38
CA SER A 220 28.85 13.00 6.63
C SER A 220 27.60 12.12 6.64
N PHE A 221 27.15 11.65 5.47
CA PHE A 221 25.92 10.88 5.31
C PHE A 221 26.04 9.52 5.99
N ALA A 222 25.19 9.33 7.01
CA ALA A 222 25.30 8.27 8.00
C ALA A 222 24.04 7.41 8.00
N VAL A 223 23.77 6.77 6.86
CA VAL A 223 22.76 5.72 6.74
C VAL A 223 23.43 4.38 6.47
N THR A 224 22.79 3.30 6.90
CA THR A 224 23.15 1.94 6.52
C THR A 224 22.05 1.43 5.60
N PRO A 225 22.23 1.49 4.26
CA PRO A 225 21.19 1.09 3.31
C PRO A 225 20.84 -0.40 3.46
N SER A 226 19.58 -0.72 3.16
CA SER A 226 19.17 -2.11 2.92
C SER A 226 19.75 -2.62 1.58
N GLU A 227 19.53 -3.89 1.25
CA GLU A 227 19.92 -4.41 -0.07
C GLU A 227 19.07 -3.84 -1.22
N PHE A 228 17.93 -3.22 -0.91
CA PHE A 228 16.99 -2.64 -1.88
C PHE A 228 17.33 -1.20 -2.27
N GLU A 229 18.35 -0.60 -1.65
CA GLU A 229 18.73 0.79 -1.82
C GLU A 229 20.26 0.92 -1.84
N THR A 230 20.79 1.88 -2.59
CA THR A 230 22.23 2.18 -2.54
C THR A 230 22.49 3.49 -1.82
N LYS A 231 23.61 3.56 -1.09
CA LYS A 231 24.00 4.78 -0.37
C LYS A 231 24.05 6.01 -1.30
N SER A 232 24.59 5.86 -2.51
CA SER A 232 24.68 6.93 -3.49
C SER A 232 23.31 7.41 -4.00
N GLN A 233 22.35 6.49 -4.20
CA GLN A 233 20.98 6.88 -4.56
C GLN A 233 20.31 7.66 -3.42
N LEU A 234 20.48 7.20 -2.17
CA LEU A 234 19.92 7.89 -1.00
C LEU A 234 20.56 9.27 -0.76
N GLU A 235 21.87 9.41 -0.97
CA GLU A 235 22.57 10.71 -0.92
C GLU A 235 21.96 11.69 -1.93
N ASP A 236 21.73 11.22 -3.16
CA ASP A 236 21.17 12.03 -4.22
C ASP A 236 19.70 12.39 -3.94
N GLU A 237 18.88 11.38 -3.65
CA GLU A 237 17.44 11.53 -3.45
C GLU A 237 17.11 12.39 -2.23
N LEU A 238 17.68 12.07 -1.06
CA LEU A 238 17.28 12.69 0.21
C LEU A 238 17.96 14.05 0.43
N CYS A 239 19.14 14.27 -0.15
CA CYS A 239 19.96 15.44 0.14
C CYS A 239 20.27 16.30 -1.09
N LEU A 240 20.91 15.74 -2.13
CA LEU A 240 21.41 16.54 -3.27
C LEU A 240 20.30 17.05 -4.18
N SER A 241 19.24 16.27 -4.41
CA SER A 241 18.08 16.66 -5.21
C SER A 241 17.41 17.93 -4.64
N LEU A 242 17.25 17.96 -3.31
CA LEU A 242 16.71 19.09 -2.57
C LEU A 242 17.55 20.36 -2.78
N LEU A 243 18.88 20.21 -2.85
CA LEU A 243 19.81 21.33 -3.04
C LEU A 243 19.84 21.84 -4.48
N ARG A 244 19.69 20.97 -5.48
CA ARG A 244 19.66 21.35 -6.91
C ARG A 244 18.40 22.14 -7.25
N ASP A 245 17.25 21.71 -6.75
CA ASP A 245 15.94 22.28 -7.11
C ASP A 245 15.44 23.33 -6.10
N GLY A 246 16.07 23.38 -4.93
CA GLY A 246 15.59 24.17 -3.80
C GLY A 246 16.22 25.54 -3.67
N LYS A 247 15.47 26.45 -3.04
CA LYS A 247 15.99 27.78 -2.67
C LYS A 247 16.52 27.75 -1.25
N MET A 248 17.80 28.10 -1.09
CA MET A 248 18.41 28.29 0.22
C MET A 248 17.84 29.55 0.90
N THR A 249 17.56 29.42 2.19
CA THR A 249 17.15 30.51 3.08
C THR A 249 17.86 30.35 4.40
N TYR A 250 18.01 31.43 5.16
CA TYR A 250 18.64 31.39 6.47
C TYR A 250 17.93 32.29 7.47
N VAL A 251 17.91 31.85 8.72
CA VAL A 251 17.38 32.59 9.87
C VAL A 251 18.37 32.57 11.02
N LYS A 252 18.23 33.50 11.97
CA LYS A 252 19.05 33.48 13.18
C LYS A 252 18.67 32.25 14.00
N ASP A 253 19.66 31.44 14.35
CA ASP A 253 19.48 30.27 15.20
C ASP A 253 19.19 30.70 16.65
N GLU A 254 18.64 29.80 17.47
CA GLU A 254 18.36 30.06 18.88
C GLU A 254 19.63 30.42 19.68
N VAL A 255 20.79 29.90 19.27
CA VAL A 255 22.08 30.13 19.94
C VAL A 255 22.78 31.40 19.44
N TYR A 256 22.16 32.17 18.53
CA TYR A 256 22.73 33.38 17.97
C TYR A 256 23.08 34.43 19.05
N THR A 257 24.29 35.00 18.95
CA THR A 257 24.67 36.21 19.69
C THR A 257 25.40 37.19 18.77
N ASP A 258 25.39 38.49 19.09
CA ASP A 258 26.11 39.49 18.27
C ASP A 258 27.64 39.29 18.28
N ALA A 259 28.18 38.64 19.31
CA ALA A 259 29.60 38.31 19.42
C ALA A 259 29.97 36.99 18.73
N ALA A 260 29.03 36.05 18.65
CA ALA A 260 29.16 34.76 17.97
C ALA A 260 27.86 34.47 17.19
N PRO A 261 27.72 35.02 15.98
CA PRO A 261 26.53 34.82 15.14
C PRO A 261 26.40 33.35 14.72
N VAL A 262 25.18 32.83 14.78
CA VAL A 262 24.83 31.48 14.30
C VAL A 262 23.58 31.56 13.45
N TYR A 263 23.67 31.07 12.22
CA TYR A 263 22.52 31.01 11.31
C TYR A 263 22.12 29.56 11.06
N LEU A 264 20.81 29.32 11.11
CA LEU A 264 20.18 28.09 10.67
C LEU A 264 19.84 28.24 9.19
N VAL A 265 20.34 27.31 8.37
CA VAL A 265 20.16 27.31 6.93
C VAL A 265 19.15 26.23 6.57
N SER A 266 18.18 26.59 5.73
CA SER A 266 17.12 25.69 5.29
C SER A 266 16.91 25.78 3.78
N VAL A 267 16.55 24.66 3.16
CA VAL A 267 16.26 24.57 1.73
C VAL A 267 14.83 24.07 1.58
N ASN A 268 13.97 24.85 0.92
CA ASN A 268 12.54 24.57 0.80
C ASN A 268 11.82 24.25 2.14
N GLY A 269 12.33 24.80 3.24
CA GLY A 269 11.79 24.58 4.59
C GLY A 269 12.39 23.39 5.36
N VAL A 270 13.25 22.59 4.74
CA VAL A 270 14.02 21.52 5.42
C VAL A 270 15.29 22.14 6.01
N GLU A 271 15.53 21.93 7.30
CA GLU A 271 16.73 22.42 7.98
C GLU A 271 17.96 21.60 7.56
N LEU A 272 18.98 22.28 7.05
CA LEU A 272 20.16 21.67 6.45
C LEU A 272 21.36 21.70 7.41
N CYS A 273 21.75 22.90 7.83
CA CYS A 273 22.97 23.11 8.60
C CYS A 273 22.94 24.36 9.46
N ARG A 274 23.88 24.42 10.41
CA ARG A 274 24.21 25.63 11.17
C ARG A 274 25.54 26.20 10.71
N VAL A 275 25.56 27.51 10.46
CA VAL A 275 26.75 28.27 10.09
C VAL A 275 27.19 29.10 11.29
N TYR A 276 28.35 28.76 11.86
CA TYR A 276 28.95 29.46 13.00
C TYR A 276 29.96 30.48 12.52
N MET A 277 29.90 31.67 13.09
CA MET A 277 30.73 32.80 12.66
C MET A 277 31.45 33.43 13.84
N SER A 278 32.61 34.01 13.59
CA SER A 278 33.28 34.89 14.56
C SER A 278 34.07 36.00 13.88
N PRO A 279 34.48 37.03 14.64
CA PRO A 279 35.36 38.05 14.10
C PRO A 279 36.68 37.45 13.61
N GLN A 280 37.03 37.78 12.37
CA GLN A 280 38.25 37.34 11.72
C GLN A 280 39.47 37.90 12.47
N ALA A 281 40.34 37.01 12.95
CA ALA A 281 41.55 37.40 13.66
C ALA A 281 42.44 38.27 12.75
N GLY A 282 42.69 39.51 13.16
CA GLY A 282 43.55 40.46 12.43
C GLY A 282 42.89 41.18 11.25
N GLY A 283 41.60 40.95 10.98
CA GLY A 283 40.86 41.63 9.90
C GLY A 283 40.20 42.91 10.40
N GLU A 284 40.87 44.06 10.36
CA GLU A 284 40.25 45.36 10.62
C GLU A 284 39.62 45.95 9.34
N ALA A 285 38.33 46.27 9.38
CA ALA A 285 37.60 46.96 8.31
C ALA A 285 37.66 48.50 8.45
N GLY A 286 38.44 49.01 9.42
CA GLY A 286 38.47 50.41 9.82
C GLY A 286 37.41 50.76 10.88
N PHE A 287 37.57 51.93 11.51
CA PHE A 287 36.66 52.43 12.56
C PHE A 287 36.48 51.51 13.78
N GLY A 288 37.42 50.59 14.02
CA GLY A 288 37.34 49.59 15.10
C GLY A 288 36.40 48.41 14.79
N LEU A 289 35.94 48.28 13.55
CA LEU A 289 35.11 47.17 13.07
C LEU A 289 36.00 46.03 12.56
N GLN A 290 35.55 44.80 12.76
CA GLN A 290 36.27 43.59 12.32
C GLN A 290 35.46 42.82 11.29
N TYR A 291 36.14 42.26 10.28
CA TYR A 291 35.50 41.34 9.34
C TYR A 291 34.98 40.11 10.07
N MET A 292 33.92 39.51 9.54
CA MET A 292 33.39 38.24 10.04
C MET A 292 33.88 37.11 9.13
N SER A 293 34.19 35.96 9.71
CA SER A 293 34.53 34.74 8.98
C SER A 293 33.68 33.56 9.45
N ILE A 294 33.43 32.61 8.55
CA ILE A 294 32.79 31.33 8.89
C ILE A 294 33.84 30.49 9.62
N ASN A 295 33.48 30.03 10.82
CA ASN A 295 34.33 29.16 11.64
C ASN A 295 34.06 27.69 11.36
N LYS A 296 32.78 27.33 11.29
CA LYS A 296 32.30 25.95 11.19
C LYS A 296 30.96 25.95 10.48
N VAL A 297 30.79 25.00 9.57
CA VAL A 297 29.48 24.61 9.03
C VAL A 297 29.18 23.22 9.59
N GLU A 298 28.02 23.06 10.22
CA GLU A 298 27.61 21.82 10.86
C GLU A 298 26.31 21.34 10.23
N LEU A 299 26.37 20.25 9.47
CA LEU A 299 25.18 19.57 8.95
C LEU A 299 24.35 19.05 10.13
N LEU A 300 23.03 19.21 10.04
CA LEU A 300 22.13 18.72 11.07
C LEU A 300 22.03 17.20 11.00
N ALA A 301 22.03 16.55 12.17
CA ALA A 301 21.96 15.09 12.26
C ALA A 301 20.71 14.52 11.56
N ASP A 302 19.55 15.16 11.72
CA ASP A 302 18.31 14.71 11.07
C ASP A 302 18.36 14.82 9.52
N PHE A 303 19.24 15.67 8.99
CA PHE A 303 19.46 15.81 7.55
C PHE A 303 20.40 14.72 6.99
N ILE A 304 21.50 14.42 7.69
CA ILE A 304 22.52 13.45 7.23
C ILE A 304 22.31 12.02 7.74
N ALA A 305 21.45 11.83 8.73
CA ALA A 305 21.09 10.56 9.33
C ALA A 305 19.56 10.47 9.47
N PRO A 306 18.81 10.50 8.35
CA PRO A 306 17.37 10.36 8.36
C PRO A 306 16.95 9.06 9.03
N LYS A 307 15.75 9.06 9.63
CA LYS A 307 15.22 7.87 10.30
C LYS A 307 14.74 6.86 9.26
N ALA A 308 15.21 5.63 9.39
CA ALA A 308 14.70 4.51 8.61
C ALA A 308 13.25 4.18 9.00
N ARG A 309 12.51 3.61 8.06
CA ARG A 309 11.16 3.08 8.24
C ARG A 309 11.09 1.61 7.82
N SER A 310 9.99 0.97 8.16
CA SER A 310 9.65 -0.36 7.67
C SER A 310 8.54 -0.25 6.63
N ILE A 311 8.55 -1.15 5.66
CA ILE A 311 7.45 -1.36 4.71
C ILE A 311 6.89 -2.77 4.85
N THR A 312 5.61 -2.91 4.54
CA THR A 312 4.89 -4.19 4.60
C THR A 312 4.29 -4.51 3.23
N ILE A 313 4.56 -5.70 2.70
CA ILE A 313 4.05 -6.13 1.41
C ILE A 313 3.23 -7.40 1.57
N THR A 314 1.95 -7.36 1.20
CA THR A 314 1.07 -8.54 1.18
C THR A 314 0.88 -8.99 -0.27
N ALA A 315 1.11 -10.27 -0.54
CA ALA A 315 1.02 -10.83 -1.89
C ALA A 315 0.51 -12.27 -1.86
N PRO A 316 0.01 -12.81 -3.00
CA PRO A 316 -0.30 -14.23 -3.13
C PRO A 316 0.90 -15.12 -2.84
N VAL A 317 0.68 -16.25 -2.18
CA VAL A 317 1.74 -17.27 -1.99
C VAL A 317 2.28 -17.73 -3.35
N GLY A 318 3.60 -17.82 -3.45
CA GLY A 318 4.30 -18.17 -4.70
C GLY A 318 4.50 -17.00 -5.67
N ALA A 319 3.96 -15.81 -5.38
CA ALA A 319 4.27 -14.61 -6.14
C ALA A 319 5.72 -14.15 -5.88
N THR A 320 6.36 -13.62 -6.92
CA THR A 320 7.63 -12.90 -6.81
C THR A 320 7.34 -11.43 -6.58
N VAL A 321 7.76 -10.92 -5.42
CA VAL A 321 7.70 -9.49 -5.09
C VAL A 321 9.07 -8.86 -5.33
N THR A 322 9.09 -7.64 -5.86
CA THR A 322 10.32 -6.85 -6.03
C THR A 322 10.18 -5.49 -5.37
N VAL A 323 11.28 -5.01 -4.78
CA VAL A 323 11.44 -3.65 -4.27
C VAL A 323 12.62 -3.02 -5.00
N ASN A 324 12.39 -1.88 -5.67
CA ASN A 324 13.37 -1.20 -6.52
C ASN A 324 14.02 -2.13 -7.57
N GLY A 325 13.22 -3.08 -8.10
CA GLY A 325 13.65 -4.06 -9.09
C GLY A 325 14.46 -5.25 -8.54
N ILE A 326 14.64 -5.34 -7.21
CA ILE A 326 15.33 -6.44 -6.54
C ILE A 326 14.28 -7.37 -5.92
N ALA A 327 14.39 -8.67 -6.19
CA ALA A 327 13.46 -9.67 -5.67
C ALA A 327 13.60 -9.81 -4.15
N VAL A 328 12.46 -9.79 -3.45
CA VAL A 328 12.38 -9.99 -2.01
C VAL A 328 12.45 -11.48 -1.73
N SER A 329 13.39 -11.88 -0.87
CA SER A 329 13.56 -13.28 -0.48
C SER A 329 12.64 -13.66 0.68
N GLU A 330 12.54 -14.97 0.93
CA GLU A 330 11.77 -15.53 2.04
C GLU A 330 12.28 -15.11 3.42
N SER A 331 13.51 -14.59 3.54
CA SER A 331 14.03 -14.11 4.84
C SER A 331 13.29 -12.89 5.39
N TYR A 332 12.48 -12.22 4.55
CA TYR A 332 11.62 -11.11 4.96
C TYR A 332 10.17 -11.53 5.21
N LEU A 333 9.84 -12.82 5.09
CA LEU A 333 8.50 -13.30 5.44
C LEU A 333 8.25 -13.02 6.93
N SER A 334 7.10 -12.41 7.19
CA SER A 334 6.62 -12.13 8.53
C SER A 334 5.79 -13.31 9.05
N ASP A 335 5.91 -13.59 10.34
CA ASP A 335 5.04 -14.54 11.05
C ASP A 335 3.64 -13.94 11.34
N ALA A 336 3.45 -12.64 11.08
CA ALA A 336 2.16 -11.99 11.28
C ALA A 336 1.15 -12.49 10.23
N ALA A 337 -0.08 -12.76 10.68
CA ALA A 337 -1.16 -13.15 9.78
C ALA A 337 -1.42 -12.04 8.75
N PRO A 338 -1.57 -12.38 7.45
CA PRO A 338 -1.90 -11.41 6.42
C PRO A 338 -3.29 -10.81 6.67
N ASP A 339 -3.51 -9.59 6.19
CA ASP A 339 -4.82 -8.96 6.22
C ASP A 339 -5.74 -9.67 5.21
N THR A 340 -6.75 -10.38 5.71
CA THR A 340 -7.68 -11.16 4.87
C THR A 340 -8.79 -10.31 4.27
N SER A 341 -8.85 -9.01 4.57
CA SER A 341 -9.84 -8.12 3.95
C SER A 341 -9.67 -7.97 2.43
N TYR A 342 -8.53 -8.39 1.90
CA TYR A 342 -8.19 -8.43 0.48
C TYR A 342 -8.45 -9.78 -0.19
N LEU A 343 -8.92 -10.78 0.56
CA LEU A 343 -9.38 -12.05 0.00
C LEU A 343 -10.81 -11.92 -0.54
N PRO A 344 -11.19 -12.73 -1.55
CA PRO A 344 -12.57 -12.86 -1.98
C PRO A 344 -13.51 -13.18 -0.81
N GLU A 345 -14.76 -12.74 -0.89
CA GLU A 345 -15.74 -12.87 0.20
C GLU A 345 -15.89 -14.32 0.69
N LEU A 346 -16.00 -15.27 -0.25
CA LEU A 346 -16.15 -16.69 0.05
C LEU A 346 -14.84 -17.36 0.52
N GLU A 347 -13.72 -16.64 0.58
CA GLU A 347 -12.40 -17.17 0.93
C GLU A 347 -11.71 -16.35 2.02
N GLN A 348 -12.45 -15.55 2.81
CA GLN A 348 -11.88 -14.72 3.88
C GLN A 348 -11.09 -15.48 4.95
N ASN A 349 -11.31 -16.79 5.07
CA ASN A 349 -10.59 -17.66 6.01
C ASN A 349 -9.36 -18.36 5.39
N ALA A 350 -9.14 -18.22 4.08
CA ALA A 350 -8.03 -18.85 3.35
C ALA A 350 -6.73 -18.02 3.46
N THR A 351 -6.28 -17.80 4.70
CA THR A 351 -5.08 -16.99 5.00
C THR A 351 -3.82 -17.53 4.35
N ASP A 352 -3.78 -18.83 4.09
CA ASP A 352 -2.69 -19.56 3.45
C ASP A 352 -2.53 -19.25 1.95
N LEU A 353 -3.48 -18.52 1.35
CA LEU A 353 -3.34 -17.97 -0.01
C LEU A 353 -2.47 -16.71 -0.07
N LEU A 354 -2.22 -16.05 1.07
CA LEU A 354 -1.43 -14.81 1.13
C LEU A 354 -0.18 -14.99 2.00
N CYS A 355 0.88 -14.27 1.64
CA CYS A 355 2.05 -14.09 2.48
C CYS A 355 2.30 -12.59 2.73
N CYS A 356 3.02 -12.29 3.80
CA CYS A 356 3.37 -10.94 4.19
C CYS A 356 4.88 -10.81 4.33
N TYR A 357 5.47 -9.80 3.70
CA TYR A 357 6.87 -9.44 3.84
C TYR A 357 7.00 -8.19 4.71
N GLU A 358 7.92 -8.20 5.66
CA GLU A 358 8.26 -7.03 6.47
C GLU A 358 9.73 -6.65 6.22
N ILE A 359 9.93 -5.49 5.59
CA ILE A 359 11.26 -5.00 5.23
C ILE A 359 11.56 -3.77 6.05
N ALA A 360 12.52 -3.88 6.96
CA ALA A 360 13.01 -2.77 7.78
C ALA A 360 14.15 -2.01 7.09
N ASN A 361 14.51 -0.86 7.66
CA ASN A 361 15.65 -0.05 7.24
C ASN A 361 15.57 0.51 5.81
N ILE A 362 14.38 0.92 5.39
CA ILE A 362 14.15 1.68 4.15
C ILE A 362 14.24 3.17 4.47
N TYR A 363 14.90 3.96 3.61
CA TYR A 363 15.07 5.40 3.81
C TYR A 363 14.43 6.24 2.71
N GLY A 364 14.54 5.79 1.47
CA GLY A 364 14.07 6.50 0.28
C GLY A 364 12.68 6.10 -0.17
N THR A 365 12.35 6.55 -1.37
CA THR A 365 11.20 6.10 -2.13
C THR A 365 11.41 4.67 -2.62
N VAL A 366 10.31 3.91 -2.69
CA VAL A 366 10.33 2.52 -3.10
C VAL A 366 9.37 2.30 -4.25
N GLU A 367 9.84 1.59 -5.27
CA GLU A 367 9.02 1.05 -6.34
C GLU A 367 8.76 -0.44 -6.04
N ILE A 368 7.49 -0.78 -5.79
CA ILE A 368 7.08 -2.14 -5.43
C ILE A 368 6.29 -2.74 -6.58
N ALA A 369 6.70 -3.91 -7.04
CA ALA A 369 6.01 -4.67 -8.09
C ALA A 369 5.88 -6.15 -7.72
N GLY A 370 4.80 -6.78 -8.16
CA GLY A 370 4.51 -8.19 -7.93
C GLY A 370 4.26 -8.94 -9.23
N THR A 371 4.71 -10.18 -9.28
CA THR A 371 4.50 -11.11 -10.40
C THR A 371 3.94 -12.41 -9.84
N ALA A 372 2.83 -12.89 -10.38
CA ALA A 372 2.19 -14.13 -9.98
C ALA A 372 3.07 -15.35 -10.33
N ALA A 373 2.77 -16.51 -9.75
CA ALA A 373 3.49 -17.75 -10.01
C ALA A 373 3.44 -18.18 -11.50
N ASN A 374 2.39 -17.81 -12.22
CA ASN A 374 2.23 -18.07 -13.65
C ASN A 374 3.00 -17.06 -14.55
N GLY A 375 3.65 -16.04 -13.96
CA GLY A 375 4.41 -15.00 -14.65
C GLY A 375 3.64 -13.72 -14.97
N ASP A 376 2.34 -13.64 -14.65
CA ASP A 376 1.54 -12.45 -14.89
C ASP A 376 1.87 -11.32 -13.90
N THR A 377 1.79 -10.08 -14.35
CA THR A 377 1.97 -8.92 -13.46
C THR A 377 0.76 -8.76 -12.54
N LEU A 378 1.02 -8.70 -11.24
CA LEU A 378 -0.03 -8.48 -10.23
C LEU A 378 -0.40 -7.00 -10.15
N VAL A 379 -1.69 -6.76 -9.93
CA VAL A 379 -2.21 -5.41 -9.68
C VAL A 379 -2.24 -5.17 -8.17
N ALA A 380 -1.64 -4.06 -7.74
CA ALA A 380 -1.73 -3.63 -6.35
C ALA A 380 -3.09 -2.97 -6.09
N GLU A 381 -3.84 -3.46 -5.10
CA GLU A 381 -5.04 -2.78 -4.61
C GLU A 381 -4.68 -1.52 -3.83
N LYS A 382 -3.55 -1.59 -3.13
CA LYS A 382 -2.96 -0.48 -2.38
C LYS A 382 -1.45 -0.48 -2.62
N SER A 383 -0.90 0.69 -2.91
CA SER A 383 0.55 0.90 -2.96
C SER A 383 0.83 2.33 -2.54
N ASP A 384 1.58 2.48 -1.46
CA ASP A 384 2.02 3.77 -0.93
C ASP A 384 3.45 3.66 -0.41
N GLU A 385 3.95 4.73 0.21
CA GLU A 385 5.30 4.70 0.75
C GLU A 385 5.51 3.51 1.71
N ASN A 386 4.53 3.16 2.54
CA ASN A 386 4.63 2.13 3.58
C ASN A 386 4.48 0.70 3.08
N GLY A 387 4.29 0.48 1.78
CA GLY A 387 4.25 -0.84 1.20
C GLY A 387 3.15 -1.02 0.16
N ALA A 388 2.82 -2.29 -0.13
CA ALA A 388 1.84 -2.64 -1.14
C ALA A 388 1.01 -3.87 -0.74
N VAL A 389 -0.21 -3.94 -1.26
CA VAL A 389 -1.08 -5.11 -1.16
C VAL A 389 -1.48 -5.51 -2.56
N PHE A 390 -1.14 -6.72 -2.96
CA PHE A 390 -1.49 -7.30 -4.25
C PHE A 390 -2.72 -8.20 -4.11
N ALA A 391 -3.69 -8.01 -5.00
CA ALA A 391 -4.85 -8.87 -5.09
C ALA A 391 -4.44 -10.29 -5.52
N LEU A 392 -5.25 -11.28 -5.13
CA LEU A 392 -5.21 -12.57 -5.79
C LEU A 392 -5.64 -12.43 -7.26
N PRO A 393 -5.07 -13.22 -8.18
CA PRO A 393 -5.62 -13.37 -9.52
C PRO A 393 -7.05 -13.94 -9.46
N GLU A 394 -7.72 -14.07 -10.60
CA GLU A 394 -9.03 -14.73 -10.64
C GLU A 394 -8.84 -16.23 -10.38
N GLY A 395 -9.60 -16.80 -9.44
CA GLY A 395 -9.58 -18.23 -9.16
C GLY A 395 -10.19 -19.05 -10.31
N GLU A 396 -9.77 -20.30 -10.45
CA GLU A 396 -10.18 -21.15 -11.57
C GLU A 396 -11.32 -22.13 -11.22
N LEU A 397 -11.61 -22.29 -9.92
CA LEU A 397 -12.59 -23.28 -9.46
C LEU A 397 -14.00 -22.71 -9.50
N SER A 398 -14.94 -23.53 -9.97
CA SER A 398 -16.36 -23.23 -10.01
C SER A 398 -17.19 -24.46 -9.66
N TYR A 399 -18.30 -24.22 -8.97
CA TYR A 399 -19.18 -25.25 -8.44
C TYR A 399 -20.63 -24.87 -8.67
N THR A 400 -21.41 -25.86 -9.11
CA THR A 400 -22.87 -25.78 -9.10
C THR A 400 -23.39 -26.58 -7.92
N ILE A 401 -24.34 -26.01 -7.18
CA ILE A 401 -24.90 -26.60 -5.96
C ILE A 401 -26.42 -26.63 -6.09
N TYR A 402 -27.02 -27.79 -5.86
CA TYR A 402 -28.46 -28.00 -5.77
C TYR A 402 -28.84 -28.30 -4.33
N ALA A 403 -29.79 -27.54 -3.80
CA ALA A 403 -30.36 -27.77 -2.47
C ALA A 403 -31.90 -27.67 -2.53
N PRO A 404 -32.64 -28.32 -1.62
CA PRO A 404 -34.09 -28.18 -1.54
C PRO A 404 -34.51 -26.71 -1.42
N ALA A 405 -35.62 -26.34 -2.07
CA ALA A 405 -36.12 -24.98 -2.03
C ALA A 405 -36.35 -24.49 -0.59
N GLY A 406 -35.90 -23.26 -0.30
CA GLY A 406 -35.92 -22.68 1.05
C GLY A 406 -34.72 -23.04 1.92
N ALA A 407 -33.80 -23.91 1.45
CA ALA A 407 -32.56 -24.20 2.16
C ALA A 407 -31.60 -23.00 2.14
N THR A 408 -30.84 -22.86 3.22
CA THR A 408 -29.71 -21.93 3.30
C THR A 408 -28.44 -22.69 2.92
N VAL A 409 -27.79 -22.26 1.84
CA VAL A 409 -26.51 -22.82 1.37
C VAL A 409 -25.38 -21.92 1.84
N SER A 410 -24.30 -22.50 2.35
CA SER A 410 -23.11 -21.77 2.78
C SER A 410 -21.85 -22.36 2.14
N VAL A 411 -20.94 -21.47 1.72
CA VAL A 411 -19.63 -21.81 1.16
C VAL A 411 -18.56 -21.21 2.06
N ASN A 412 -17.66 -22.05 2.59
CA ASN A 412 -16.63 -21.69 3.57
C ASN A 412 -17.20 -20.92 4.79
N GLY A 413 -18.42 -21.26 5.20
CA GLY A 413 -19.15 -20.64 6.31
C GLY A 413 -19.85 -19.31 5.97
N VAL A 414 -19.82 -18.86 4.72
CA VAL A 414 -20.55 -17.68 4.25
C VAL A 414 -21.86 -18.11 3.59
N GLU A 415 -22.99 -17.62 4.10
CA GLU A 415 -24.32 -17.87 3.52
C GLU A 415 -24.43 -17.21 2.14
N LEU A 416 -24.83 -17.98 1.13
CA LEU A 416 -25.03 -17.48 -0.22
C LEU A 416 -26.30 -16.63 -0.31
N ASP A 417 -26.20 -15.52 -1.03
CA ASP A 417 -27.33 -14.66 -1.34
C ASP A 417 -27.87 -14.86 -2.77
N GLU A 418 -28.96 -14.17 -3.10
CA GLU A 418 -29.64 -14.28 -4.39
C GLU A 418 -28.74 -13.98 -5.61
N ASN A 419 -27.57 -13.33 -5.44
CA ASN A 419 -26.63 -13.10 -6.55
C ASN A 419 -25.99 -14.38 -7.06
N TYR A 420 -25.93 -15.42 -6.23
CA TYR A 420 -25.41 -16.73 -6.58
C TYR A 420 -26.48 -17.70 -7.11
N LYS A 421 -27.77 -17.32 -7.07
CA LYS A 421 -28.85 -18.18 -7.57
C LYS A 421 -28.90 -18.21 -9.09
N LYS A 422 -28.95 -19.41 -9.66
CA LYS A 422 -29.19 -19.63 -11.08
C LYS A 422 -30.68 -19.52 -11.38
N THR A 423 -31.07 -18.47 -12.09
CA THR A 423 -32.50 -18.19 -12.36
C THR A 423 -33.00 -18.99 -13.57
N GLY A 424 -34.16 -19.65 -13.42
CA GLY A 424 -34.96 -20.16 -14.56
C GLY A 424 -34.68 -21.61 -14.98
N GLU A 425 -34.00 -22.40 -14.15
CA GLU A 425 -33.77 -23.83 -14.38
C GLU A 425 -34.57 -24.63 -13.35
N ASP A 426 -35.70 -25.21 -13.75
CA ASP A 426 -36.39 -26.23 -12.94
C ASP A 426 -35.52 -27.48 -12.95
N THR A 427 -34.85 -27.75 -11.83
CA THR A 427 -33.99 -28.92 -11.70
C THR A 427 -34.74 -30.07 -11.06
N THR A 428 -35.36 -30.92 -11.88
CA THR A 428 -35.78 -32.25 -11.41
C THR A 428 -34.55 -33.14 -11.35
N LEU A 429 -34.22 -33.68 -10.17
CA LEU A 429 -33.13 -34.66 -10.07
C LEU A 429 -33.51 -35.92 -10.86
N SER A 430 -32.58 -36.42 -11.68
CA SER A 430 -32.80 -37.60 -12.54
C SER A 430 -33.29 -38.85 -11.79
N LEU A 431 -33.00 -38.93 -10.49
CA LEU A 431 -33.48 -40.00 -9.60
C LEU A 431 -35.02 -40.05 -9.49
N PHE A 432 -35.71 -38.92 -9.67
CA PHE A 432 -37.18 -38.82 -9.56
C PHE A 432 -37.91 -38.90 -10.91
N GLU A 433 -37.19 -38.91 -12.03
CA GLU A 433 -37.82 -39.00 -13.36
C GLU A 433 -38.66 -40.28 -13.51
N GLY A 434 -39.94 -40.13 -13.85
CA GLY A 434 -40.88 -41.25 -14.00
C GLY A 434 -41.46 -41.80 -12.69
N LEU A 435 -41.19 -41.14 -11.55
CA LEU A 435 -41.70 -41.53 -10.23
C LEU A 435 -42.84 -40.62 -9.72
N GLU A 436 -43.37 -39.73 -10.55
CA GLU A 436 -44.30 -38.65 -10.17
C GLU A 436 -45.63 -39.16 -9.61
N ASN A 437 -46.00 -40.41 -9.91
CA ASN A 437 -47.22 -41.03 -9.40
C ASN A 437 -47.08 -41.61 -7.98
N TYR A 438 -45.87 -41.69 -7.42
CA TYR A 438 -45.58 -42.35 -6.14
C TYR A 438 -45.15 -41.36 -5.06
N GLY A 439 -44.69 -40.18 -5.43
CA GLY A 439 -44.33 -39.10 -4.52
C GLY A 439 -44.05 -37.81 -5.28
N ALA A 440 -43.92 -36.71 -4.56
CA ALA A 440 -43.46 -35.45 -5.13
C ALA A 440 -41.94 -35.40 -5.00
N ALA A 441 -41.25 -35.14 -6.11
CA ALA A 441 -39.85 -34.78 -6.07
C ALA A 441 -39.70 -33.49 -5.25
N PRO A 442 -38.61 -33.33 -4.47
CA PRO A 442 -38.32 -32.05 -3.83
C PRO A 442 -38.14 -30.98 -4.91
N GLU A 443 -38.72 -29.80 -4.70
CA GLU A 443 -38.34 -28.62 -5.47
C GLU A 443 -36.90 -28.26 -5.09
N MET A 444 -36.04 -28.05 -6.09
CA MET A 444 -34.62 -27.75 -5.90
C MET A 444 -34.29 -26.35 -6.38
N GLU A 445 -33.40 -25.66 -5.67
CA GLU A 445 -32.80 -24.40 -6.09
C GLU A 445 -31.34 -24.62 -6.49
N ALA A 446 -30.93 -23.92 -7.55
CA ALA A 446 -29.60 -23.99 -8.11
C ALA A 446 -28.77 -22.76 -7.75
N TRP A 447 -27.53 -23.00 -7.34
CA TRP A 447 -26.55 -21.99 -6.97
C TRP A 447 -25.27 -22.21 -7.78
N GLU A 448 -24.65 -21.11 -8.21
CA GLU A 448 -23.40 -21.13 -8.97
C GLU A 448 -22.38 -20.25 -8.25
N VAL A 449 -21.27 -20.86 -7.83
CA VAL A 449 -20.12 -20.14 -7.25
C VAL A 449 -18.91 -20.37 -8.14
N GLY A 450 -18.14 -19.31 -8.40
CA GLY A 450 -16.98 -19.35 -9.27
C GLY A 450 -15.90 -18.39 -8.80
N GLY A 451 -14.70 -18.52 -9.37
CA GLY A 451 -13.57 -17.67 -9.02
C GLY A 451 -12.86 -18.08 -7.73
N LEU A 452 -13.05 -19.33 -7.27
CA LEU A 452 -12.42 -19.84 -6.05
C LEU A 452 -10.99 -20.32 -6.33
N HIS A 453 -10.12 -20.18 -5.35
CA HIS A 453 -8.71 -20.59 -5.40
C HIS A 453 -8.48 -21.96 -4.77
N GLN A 454 -9.33 -22.34 -3.82
CA GLN A 454 -9.27 -23.64 -3.15
C GLN A 454 -10.61 -24.35 -3.22
N THR A 455 -10.58 -25.68 -3.06
CA THR A 455 -11.80 -26.47 -2.93
C THR A 455 -12.56 -26.01 -1.69
N PRO A 456 -13.82 -25.54 -1.83
CA PRO A 456 -14.57 -24.99 -0.73
C PRO A 456 -15.18 -26.08 0.16
N GLU A 457 -15.42 -25.72 1.41
CA GLU A 457 -16.37 -26.43 2.26
C GLU A 457 -17.79 -25.94 1.93
N ILE A 458 -18.64 -26.85 1.44
CA ILE A 458 -20.04 -26.53 1.09
C ILE A 458 -20.95 -27.20 2.09
N THR A 459 -21.85 -26.41 2.68
CA THR A 459 -22.85 -26.90 3.65
C THR A 459 -24.23 -26.35 3.32
N ALA A 460 -25.27 -27.03 3.77
CA ALA A 460 -26.64 -26.55 3.63
C ALA A 460 -27.48 -26.92 4.86
N ALA A 461 -28.45 -26.08 5.18
CA ALA A 461 -29.43 -26.29 6.23
C ALA A 461 -30.85 -26.00 5.73
N ASP A 462 -31.84 -26.71 6.28
CA ASP A 462 -33.25 -26.45 5.98
C ASP A 462 -33.76 -25.14 6.61
N GLU A 463 -35.03 -24.78 6.36
CA GLU A 463 -35.68 -23.58 6.90
C GLU A 463 -35.69 -23.52 8.45
N SER A 464 -35.49 -24.64 9.12
CA SER A 464 -35.44 -24.74 10.59
C SER A 464 -34.02 -24.58 11.14
N GLY A 465 -33.01 -24.51 10.27
CA GLY A 465 -31.59 -24.51 10.62
C GLY A 465 -31.03 -25.92 10.88
N THR A 466 -31.75 -26.97 10.51
CA THR A 466 -31.25 -28.35 10.62
C THR A 466 -30.36 -28.65 9.44
N ALA A 467 -29.15 -29.16 9.70
CA ALA A 467 -28.22 -29.52 8.63
C ALA A 467 -28.83 -30.57 7.69
N LEU A 468 -28.67 -30.34 6.38
CA LEU A 468 -29.04 -31.28 5.34
C LEU A 468 -28.05 -32.46 5.30
N SER A 469 -28.32 -33.44 4.44
CA SER A 469 -27.39 -34.55 4.21
C SER A 469 -26.03 -34.04 3.71
N ALA A 470 -24.98 -34.85 3.84
CA ALA A 470 -23.78 -34.63 3.03
C ALA A 470 -24.17 -34.59 1.54
N PRO A 471 -23.59 -33.69 0.74
CA PRO A 471 -23.90 -33.65 -0.68
C PRO A 471 -23.29 -34.85 -1.40
N TYR A 472 -23.94 -35.29 -2.48
CA TYR A 472 -23.33 -36.21 -3.45
C TYR A 472 -23.12 -35.49 -4.78
N LEU A 473 -22.23 -36.02 -5.62
CA LEU A 473 -21.93 -35.46 -6.94
C LEU A 473 -22.80 -36.09 -8.02
N GLN A 474 -23.55 -35.26 -8.75
CA GLN A 474 -24.26 -35.67 -9.96
C GLN A 474 -23.77 -34.83 -11.13
N ASP A 475 -23.08 -35.45 -12.10
CA ASP A 475 -22.56 -34.76 -13.30
C ASP A 475 -21.70 -33.52 -12.96
N GLY A 476 -20.93 -33.57 -11.87
CA GLY A 476 -20.11 -32.44 -11.39
C GLY A 476 -20.88 -31.39 -10.56
N VAL A 477 -22.16 -31.65 -10.25
CA VAL A 477 -23.01 -30.79 -9.43
C VAL A 477 -23.15 -31.37 -8.03
N TYR A 478 -22.96 -30.54 -7.01
CA TYR A 478 -23.18 -30.92 -5.61
C TYR A 478 -24.67 -30.93 -5.30
N VAL A 479 -25.23 -32.05 -4.85
CA VAL A 479 -26.66 -32.17 -4.56
C VAL A 479 -26.89 -32.50 -3.09
N PHE A 480 -27.57 -31.60 -2.38
CA PHE A 480 -28.04 -31.79 -1.01
C PHE A 480 -29.44 -32.41 -0.97
N GLN A 481 -29.66 -33.32 -0.02
CA GLN A 481 -30.97 -33.88 0.28
C GLN A 481 -31.38 -33.54 1.72
N PRO A 482 -32.69 -33.65 2.06
CA PRO A 482 -33.13 -33.58 3.45
C PRO A 482 -32.34 -34.53 4.37
N ALA A 483 -32.30 -34.19 5.66
CA ALA A 483 -31.66 -35.03 6.66
C ALA A 483 -32.25 -36.45 6.67
N ALA A 484 -31.39 -37.44 6.96
CA ALA A 484 -31.80 -38.83 7.01
C ALA A 484 -32.79 -39.09 8.16
N ASP A 485 -33.77 -39.95 7.89
CA ASP A 485 -34.74 -40.45 8.85
C ASP A 485 -34.23 -41.76 9.48
N GLU A 486 -33.87 -41.71 10.77
CA GLU A 486 -33.34 -42.86 11.51
C GLU A 486 -34.37 -43.99 11.69
N GLU A 487 -35.66 -43.67 11.80
CA GLU A 487 -36.71 -44.69 11.93
C GLU A 487 -36.90 -45.44 10.61
N LEU A 488 -36.88 -44.70 9.50
CA LEU A 488 -36.93 -45.27 8.16
C LEU A 488 -35.70 -46.15 7.91
N ALA A 489 -34.50 -45.64 8.23
CA ALA A 489 -33.25 -46.39 8.11
C ALA A 489 -33.32 -47.71 8.89
N ALA A 490 -33.70 -47.68 10.17
CA ALA A 490 -33.83 -48.87 11.00
C ALA A 490 -34.81 -49.92 10.41
N SER A 491 -35.82 -49.47 9.65
CA SER A 491 -36.82 -50.36 9.04
C SER A 491 -36.47 -50.87 7.64
N GLN A 492 -35.70 -50.09 6.84
CA GLN A 492 -35.44 -50.38 5.43
C GLN A 492 -33.98 -50.71 5.10
N GLN A 493 -33.03 -50.47 5.99
CA GLN A 493 -31.60 -50.67 5.72
C GLN A 493 -31.27 -52.06 5.20
N GLN A 494 -31.64 -53.11 5.95
CA GLN A 494 -31.38 -54.49 5.53
C GLN A 494 -32.06 -54.84 4.20
N TYR A 495 -33.25 -54.27 3.94
CA TYR A 495 -33.98 -54.50 2.69
C TYR A 495 -33.25 -53.85 1.51
N ALA A 496 -32.81 -52.60 1.66
CA ALA A 496 -32.05 -51.87 0.65
C ALA A 496 -30.67 -52.49 0.38
N GLU A 497 -29.94 -52.90 1.43
CA GLU A 497 -28.67 -53.63 1.32
C GLU A 497 -28.86 -54.95 0.55
N THR A 498 -29.90 -55.72 0.88
CA THR A 498 -30.18 -56.98 0.18
C THR A 498 -30.50 -56.73 -1.29
N PHE A 499 -31.33 -55.74 -1.59
CA PHE A 499 -31.62 -55.34 -2.96
C PHE A 499 -30.33 -54.96 -3.71
N TYR A 500 -29.50 -54.09 -3.13
CA TYR A 500 -28.34 -53.57 -3.82
C TYR A 500 -27.28 -54.64 -4.09
N ASN A 501 -27.06 -55.56 -3.14
CA ASN A 501 -26.17 -56.69 -3.37
C ASN A 501 -26.62 -57.58 -4.54
N LEU A 502 -27.94 -57.76 -4.69
CA LEU A 502 -28.49 -58.49 -5.83
C LEU A 502 -28.33 -57.68 -7.12
N TYR A 503 -28.63 -56.38 -7.09
CA TYR A 503 -28.42 -55.43 -8.19
C TYR A 503 -26.98 -55.45 -8.70
N ALA A 504 -26.00 -55.26 -7.81
CA ALA A 504 -24.58 -55.30 -8.14
C ALA A 504 -24.17 -56.66 -8.73
N ALA A 505 -24.70 -57.78 -8.22
CA ALA A 505 -24.43 -59.10 -8.78
C ALA A 505 -24.97 -59.28 -10.20
N PHE A 506 -26.12 -58.68 -10.53
CA PHE A 506 -26.63 -58.67 -11.90
C PHE A 506 -25.80 -57.78 -12.81
N GLU A 507 -25.50 -56.56 -12.37
CA GLU A 507 -24.71 -55.60 -13.16
C GLU A 507 -23.32 -56.14 -13.47
N ALA A 508 -22.64 -56.74 -12.49
CA ALA A 508 -21.33 -57.36 -12.66
C ALA A 508 -21.36 -58.74 -13.34
N ASN A 509 -22.54 -59.26 -13.71
CA ASN A 509 -22.72 -60.65 -14.17
C ASN A 509 -21.96 -61.66 -13.29
N ARG A 510 -22.11 -61.51 -11.96
CA ARG A 510 -21.34 -62.27 -10.96
C ARG A 510 -21.45 -63.77 -11.20
N ASP A 511 -20.30 -64.45 -11.12
CA ASP A 511 -20.12 -65.89 -11.37
C ASP A 511 -20.58 -66.38 -12.75
N ASP A 512 -20.70 -65.51 -13.75
CA ASP A 512 -21.25 -65.82 -15.08
C ASP A 512 -22.69 -66.38 -15.04
N LYS A 513 -23.49 -65.91 -14.08
CA LYS A 513 -24.87 -66.39 -13.84
C LYS A 513 -25.94 -65.34 -14.11
N LEU A 514 -25.88 -64.67 -15.27
CA LEU A 514 -26.81 -63.61 -15.68
C LEU A 514 -28.29 -63.92 -15.36
N ASP A 515 -28.79 -65.09 -15.78
CA ASP A 515 -30.18 -65.49 -15.54
C ASP A 515 -30.50 -65.56 -14.04
N THR A 516 -29.63 -66.21 -13.26
CA THR A 516 -29.85 -66.38 -11.81
C THR A 516 -29.84 -65.03 -11.10
N ASN A 517 -28.89 -64.16 -11.45
CA ASN A 517 -28.76 -62.84 -10.84
C ASN A 517 -29.97 -61.96 -11.17
N TYR A 518 -30.46 -62.00 -12.41
CA TYR A 518 -31.68 -61.29 -12.82
C TYR A 518 -32.92 -61.80 -12.08
N TYR A 519 -33.16 -63.11 -12.05
CA TYR A 519 -34.34 -63.68 -11.40
C TYR A 519 -34.36 -63.44 -9.88
N ASN A 520 -33.19 -63.34 -9.24
CA ASN A 520 -33.09 -63.04 -7.81
C ASN A 520 -33.49 -61.59 -7.48
N ILE A 521 -33.30 -60.64 -8.40
CA ILE A 521 -33.69 -59.23 -8.22
C ILE A 521 -35.20 -59.03 -8.37
N LEU A 522 -35.88 -59.79 -9.24
CA LEU A 522 -37.29 -59.56 -9.58
C LEU A 522 -38.26 -59.36 -8.40
N PRO A 523 -38.13 -60.04 -7.24
CA PRO A 523 -38.99 -59.80 -6.08
C PRO A 523 -38.92 -58.38 -5.51
N TYR A 524 -37.83 -57.66 -5.77
CA TYR A 524 -37.57 -56.28 -5.34
C TYR A 524 -37.93 -55.25 -6.42
N MET A 525 -38.38 -55.70 -7.59
CA MET A 525 -38.66 -54.84 -8.75
C MET A 525 -40.15 -54.71 -9.01
N TYR A 526 -40.55 -53.51 -9.45
CA TYR A 526 -41.86 -53.28 -10.03
C TYR A 526 -41.72 -52.96 -11.51
N GLY A 527 -42.22 -53.83 -12.39
CA GLY A 527 -41.93 -53.78 -13.83
C GLY A 527 -42.36 -52.49 -14.54
N GLY A 528 -43.29 -51.71 -13.97
CA GLY A 528 -43.70 -50.41 -14.51
C GLY A 528 -42.80 -49.24 -14.12
N THR A 529 -41.71 -49.47 -13.39
CA THR A 529 -40.76 -48.41 -12.98
C THR A 529 -39.65 -48.21 -14.00
N PRO A 530 -38.97 -47.04 -13.97
CA PRO A 530 -37.78 -46.80 -14.78
C PRO A 530 -36.73 -47.91 -14.65
N LEU A 531 -36.37 -48.28 -13.43
CA LEU A 531 -35.39 -49.34 -13.17
C LEU A 531 -35.87 -50.71 -13.63
N GLY A 532 -37.13 -51.05 -13.39
CA GLY A 532 -37.71 -52.34 -13.84
C GLY A 532 -37.65 -52.49 -15.36
N THR A 533 -37.96 -51.42 -16.08
CA THR A 533 -37.90 -51.39 -17.54
C THR A 533 -36.45 -51.45 -18.04
N ARG A 534 -35.55 -50.68 -17.42
CA ARG A 534 -34.12 -50.67 -17.74
C ARG A 534 -33.51 -52.06 -17.59
N LEU A 535 -33.62 -52.67 -16.42
CA LEU A 535 -33.03 -53.98 -16.14
C LEU A 535 -33.60 -55.10 -17.01
N ALA A 536 -34.89 -55.08 -17.33
CA ALA A 536 -35.50 -56.04 -18.25
C ALA A 536 -34.95 -55.91 -19.68
N SER A 537 -34.74 -54.67 -20.13
CA SER A 537 -34.12 -54.38 -21.44
C SER A 537 -32.66 -54.82 -21.47
N GLU A 538 -31.88 -54.51 -20.43
CA GLU A 538 -30.48 -54.90 -20.31
C GLU A 538 -30.29 -56.42 -20.22
N TYR A 539 -31.13 -57.10 -19.44
CA TYR A 539 -31.16 -58.55 -19.40
C TYR A 539 -31.35 -59.14 -20.81
N SER A 540 -32.32 -58.60 -21.55
CA SER A 540 -32.63 -59.04 -22.92
C SER A 540 -31.49 -58.77 -23.90
N SER A 541 -30.76 -57.66 -23.74
CA SER A 541 -29.65 -57.29 -24.63
C SER A 541 -28.36 -58.06 -24.34
N ARG A 542 -28.15 -58.51 -23.10
CA ARG A 542 -26.98 -59.30 -22.68
C ARG A 542 -27.08 -60.79 -23.03
N GLN A 543 -28.26 -61.28 -23.45
CA GLN A 543 -28.42 -62.66 -23.92
C GLN A 543 -27.97 -62.85 -25.39
N PRO A 544 -27.36 -64.00 -25.73
CA PRO A 544 -27.01 -65.14 -24.88
C PRO A 544 -25.59 -65.06 -24.29
N SER A 545 -24.81 -64.03 -24.65
CA SER A 545 -23.35 -64.00 -24.46
C SER A 545 -22.88 -63.65 -23.05
N GLY A 546 -23.74 -63.09 -22.20
CA GLY A 546 -23.33 -62.53 -20.90
C GLY A 546 -22.46 -61.30 -21.12
N GLY A 547 -23.04 -60.10 -20.97
CA GLY A 547 -22.29 -58.84 -21.12
C GLY A 547 -21.11 -58.72 -20.14
N VAL A 548 -20.26 -57.71 -20.38
CA VAL A 548 -19.02 -57.47 -19.62
C VAL A 548 -19.30 -57.16 -18.15
N ALA A 549 -18.49 -57.73 -17.27
CA ALA A 549 -18.47 -57.46 -15.84
C ALA A 549 -18.00 -56.04 -15.56
N ALA A 550 -18.87 -55.21 -14.98
CA ALA A 550 -18.40 -54.08 -14.19
C ALA A 550 -17.55 -54.60 -13.02
N GLY A 551 -16.59 -53.81 -12.55
CA GLY A 551 -15.83 -54.13 -11.34
C GLY A 551 -16.80 -54.43 -10.18
N SER A 552 -16.53 -55.50 -9.44
CA SER A 552 -17.28 -55.79 -8.22
C SER A 552 -16.76 -54.93 -7.08
N TYR A 553 -17.66 -54.53 -6.18
CA TYR A 553 -17.30 -53.92 -4.92
C TYR A 553 -17.10 -54.99 -3.83
N ASP A 554 -16.14 -54.78 -2.93
CA ASP A 554 -15.85 -55.70 -1.83
C ASP A 554 -16.91 -55.63 -0.74
N SER A 555 -17.37 -54.41 -0.45
CA SER A 555 -18.44 -54.17 0.51
C SER A 555 -19.30 -52.98 0.13
N VAL A 556 -20.48 -52.92 0.76
CA VAL A 556 -21.50 -51.91 0.51
C VAL A 556 -22.07 -51.47 1.85
N GLU A 557 -22.23 -50.17 2.04
CA GLU A 557 -22.95 -49.57 3.18
C GLU A 557 -24.15 -48.80 2.65
N VAL A 558 -25.32 -48.93 3.30
CA VAL A 558 -26.52 -48.16 2.92
C VAL A 558 -26.88 -47.19 4.03
N THR A 559 -27.01 -45.93 3.66
CA THR A 559 -27.24 -44.79 4.54
C THR A 559 -28.19 -43.77 3.89
N GLY A 560 -28.39 -42.60 4.50
CA GLY A 560 -29.07 -41.48 3.86
C GLY A 560 -30.54 -41.73 3.51
N PHE A 561 -31.29 -42.41 4.38
CA PHE A 561 -32.69 -42.72 4.12
C PHE A 561 -33.56 -41.47 4.21
N VAL A 562 -34.17 -41.03 3.11
CA VAL A 562 -34.99 -39.82 3.08
C VAL A 562 -36.41 -40.13 2.57
N PRO A 563 -37.47 -39.90 3.38
CA PRO A 563 -38.85 -40.08 2.93
C PRO A 563 -39.35 -38.89 2.11
N TYR A 564 -40.06 -39.19 1.01
CA TYR A 564 -40.78 -38.22 0.17
C TYR A 564 -42.27 -38.55 0.16
N GLY A 565 -42.87 -38.46 1.34
CA GLY A 565 -44.25 -38.90 1.60
C GLY A 565 -44.35 -40.40 1.92
N ASP A 566 -45.57 -40.94 1.88
CA ASP A 566 -45.86 -42.30 2.40
C ASP A 566 -45.42 -43.44 1.47
N ASN A 567 -45.14 -43.14 0.21
CA ASN A 567 -44.98 -44.13 -0.86
C ASN A 567 -43.67 -44.00 -1.65
N LEU A 568 -42.77 -43.12 -1.24
CA LEU A 568 -41.47 -42.91 -1.88
C LEU A 568 -40.42 -42.61 -0.82
N TYR A 569 -39.28 -43.26 -0.91
CA TYR A 569 -38.08 -42.85 -0.18
C TYR A 569 -36.83 -43.07 -1.02
N THR A 570 -35.75 -42.38 -0.70
CA THR A 570 -34.42 -42.62 -1.27
C THR A 570 -33.46 -43.11 -0.20
N CYS A 571 -32.39 -43.77 -0.63
CA CYS A 571 -31.22 -44.03 0.21
C CYS A 571 -29.94 -43.92 -0.62
N THR A 572 -28.84 -43.62 0.04
CA THR A 572 -27.50 -43.61 -0.53
C THR A 572 -26.79 -44.91 -0.23
N VAL A 573 -26.14 -45.46 -1.24
CA VAL A 573 -25.36 -46.67 -1.19
C VAL A 573 -23.90 -46.29 -1.41
N LEU A 574 -23.06 -46.51 -0.41
CA LEU A 574 -21.61 -46.30 -0.47
C LEU A 574 -20.94 -47.61 -0.85
N LEU A 575 -20.01 -47.55 -1.79
CA LEU A 575 -19.39 -48.71 -2.43
C LEU A 575 -17.90 -48.70 -2.13
N TYR A 576 -17.37 -49.78 -1.59
CA TYR A 576 -15.99 -49.85 -1.13
C TYR A 576 -15.19 -50.95 -1.83
N ASN A 577 -13.93 -50.64 -2.12
CA ASN A 577 -12.88 -51.58 -2.55
C ASN A 577 -11.71 -51.47 -1.58
N ASP A 578 -11.23 -52.58 -1.03
CA ASP A 578 -10.11 -52.59 -0.06
C ASP A 578 -10.29 -51.57 1.10
N ASP A 579 -11.53 -51.44 1.61
CA ASP A 579 -11.96 -50.46 2.64
C ASP A 579 -11.87 -48.97 2.22
N GLU A 580 -11.56 -48.67 0.96
CA GLU A 580 -11.59 -47.33 0.39
C GLU A 580 -12.90 -47.08 -0.37
N LEU A 581 -13.48 -45.88 -0.24
CA LEU A 581 -14.71 -45.50 -0.93
C LEU A 581 -14.43 -45.41 -2.45
N ALA A 582 -15.00 -46.33 -3.20
CA ALA A 582 -14.80 -46.48 -4.64
C ALA A 582 -15.94 -45.89 -5.48
N GLY A 583 -17.10 -45.64 -4.87
CA GLY A 583 -18.28 -45.16 -5.58
C GLY A 583 -19.44 -44.89 -4.65
N SER A 584 -20.47 -44.23 -5.19
CA SER A 584 -21.77 -44.14 -4.51
C SER A 584 -22.93 -44.26 -5.49
N CYS A 585 -24.10 -44.63 -5.00
CA CYS A 585 -25.31 -44.77 -5.80
C CYS A 585 -26.52 -44.36 -4.97
N ALA A 586 -27.41 -43.53 -5.51
CA ALA A 586 -28.73 -43.34 -4.90
C ALA A 586 -29.73 -44.33 -5.47
N VAL A 587 -30.58 -44.85 -4.60
CA VAL A 587 -31.68 -45.73 -4.96
C VAL A 587 -32.99 -45.11 -4.48
N ALA A 588 -33.96 -45.02 -5.38
CA ALA A 588 -35.33 -44.65 -5.04
C ALA A 588 -36.19 -45.91 -4.90
N PHE A 589 -36.95 -46.00 -3.80
CA PHE A 589 -37.89 -47.06 -3.53
C PHE A 589 -39.31 -46.52 -3.50
N ILE A 590 -40.22 -47.20 -4.19
CA ILE A 590 -41.65 -46.89 -4.20
C ILE A 590 -42.46 -47.94 -3.47
N LYS A 591 -43.59 -47.53 -2.93
CA LYS A 591 -44.58 -48.44 -2.36
C LYS A 591 -45.69 -48.73 -3.36
N ALA A 592 -45.80 -49.98 -3.79
CA ALA A 592 -46.88 -50.44 -4.64
C ALA A 592 -47.57 -51.64 -3.99
N SER A 593 -48.91 -51.65 -3.97
CA SER A 593 -49.68 -52.77 -3.37
C SER A 593 -49.26 -53.14 -1.93
N GLY A 594 -48.82 -52.16 -1.14
CA GLY A 594 -48.41 -52.35 0.26
C GLY A 594 -47.00 -52.93 0.44
N LYS A 595 -46.20 -53.07 -0.62
CA LYS A 595 -44.80 -53.52 -0.55
C LYS A 595 -43.88 -52.47 -1.19
N TRP A 596 -42.65 -52.40 -0.68
CA TRP A 596 -41.59 -51.58 -1.26
C TRP A 596 -40.95 -52.28 -2.45
N TYR A 597 -40.54 -51.50 -3.44
CA TYR A 597 -39.85 -51.94 -4.65
C TYR A 597 -38.83 -50.88 -5.06
N ALA A 598 -37.65 -51.31 -5.50
CA ALA A 598 -36.69 -50.41 -6.13
C ALA A 598 -37.24 -49.92 -7.48
N ALA A 599 -37.13 -48.61 -7.71
CA ALA A 599 -37.81 -47.93 -8.81
C ALA A 599 -36.87 -47.14 -9.72
N ALA A 600 -35.81 -46.57 -9.16
CA ALA A 600 -34.75 -45.88 -9.88
C ALA A 600 -33.40 -46.07 -9.16
N THR A 601 -32.33 -46.03 -9.92
CA THR A 601 -30.95 -46.00 -9.41
C THR A 601 -30.18 -44.97 -10.21
N VAL A 602 -29.36 -44.17 -9.55
CA VAL A 602 -28.40 -43.27 -10.20
C VAL A 602 -27.05 -43.49 -9.55
N GLU A 603 -26.08 -43.93 -10.35
CA GLU A 603 -24.70 -44.11 -9.91
C GLU A 603 -23.96 -42.77 -10.01
N TYR A 604 -23.18 -42.46 -8.98
CA TYR A 604 -22.44 -41.22 -8.84
C TYR A 604 -20.95 -41.52 -8.75
N ALA A 605 -20.14 -40.71 -9.41
CA ALA A 605 -18.70 -40.75 -9.22
C ALA A 605 -18.34 -40.23 -7.82
N VAL A 606 -17.37 -40.87 -7.19
CA VAL A 606 -16.68 -40.33 -6.01
C VAL A 606 -15.43 -39.62 -6.55
N GLU A 607 -15.11 -38.44 -6.01
CA GLU A 607 -13.82 -37.78 -6.28
C GLU A 607 -12.65 -38.54 -5.66
#